data_AF-I2F2G7-F1
#
_entry.id   AF-I2F2G7-F1
#
_cell.length_a   1.000
_cell.length_b   1.000
_cell.length_c   1.000
_cell.angle_alpha   90.00
_cell.angle_beta   90.00
_cell.angle_gamma   90.00
#
_symmetry.space_group_name_H-M   'P 1'
#
loop_
_entity.id
_entity.type
_entity.pdbx_description
1 polymer ?
#
loop_
_entity_poly.entity_id
_entity_poly.type
_entity_poly.pdbx_seq_one_letter_code
_entity_poly.pdbx_strand_id
1 'polypeptide(L)'
;MIRLSPYIFFVGGFLTYASIFFSSATVSMTMSVIGMTISLYIWYILAWNRDRHLATMKKKGYVKPQNCAEQKIAGNSRIWVILYSASYLTMNFAGLYIIRAIIENIDMSLDTMSMEELITLLGSGYVLSSWLFFITGIASIFLYGKLITMLYNDEMKIQSLESKQRNIPVLILKPLSVVIMVIFTLITYGLFSWFMRYRLAAIQRFHNQIEKKLDELEESFKDKAKNIKKEKEEQPSKSISEEILEKYSRSLASSEESDDRKLIIASLFKDLGNLKSDQARSLLNDLLSKQLLTENEFNRLTRLLV
;
A
#
# COMPACT_ATOMS: atom_id res chain seq x y z
N MET A 1 5.80 -3.33 -5.91
CA MET A 1 4.72 -4.21 -6.42
C MET A 1 4.65 -4.11 -7.93
N ILE A 2 4.17 -5.16 -8.61
CA ILE A 2 3.87 -5.14 -10.06
C ILE A 2 2.55 -4.39 -10.25
N ARG A 3 2.52 -3.43 -11.17
CA ARG A 3 1.31 -2.65 -11.48
C ARG A 3 0.54 -3.33 -12.61
N LEU A 4 -0.70 -3.72 -12.35
CA LEU A 4 -1.64 -4.14 -13.37
C LEU A 4 -2.33 -2.91 -13.95
N SER A 5 -2.27 -2.75 -15.27
CA SER A 5 -2.98 -1.65 -15.93
C SER A 5 -4.48 -1.94 -16.01
N PRO A 6 -5.37 -0.96 -15.75
CA PRO A 6 -6.82 -1.17 -15.80
C PRO A 6 -7.33 -1.81 -17.10
N TYR A 7 -6.73 -1.49 -18.25
CA TYR A 7 -7.17 -2.02 -19.55
C TYR A 7 -7.08 -3.55 -19.61
N ILE A 8 -6.17 -4.19 -18.87
CA ILE A 8 -5.98 -5.65 -18.94
C ILE A 8 -7.20 -6.41 -18.41
N PHE A 9 -7.96 -5.80 -17.48
CA PHE A 9 -9.19 -6.36 -16.94
C PHE A 9 -10.34 -6.25 -17.95
N PHE A 10 -10.42 -5.12 -18.65
CA PHE A 10 -11.43 -4.92 -19.71
C PHE A 10 -11.16 -5.82 -20.91
N VAL A 11 -9.93 -5.85 -21.41
CA VAL A 11 -9.55 -6.71 -22.54
C VAL A 11 -9.70 -8.19 -22.18
N GLY A 12 -9.23 -8.60 -21.00
CA GLY A 12 -9.37 -9.98 -20.55
C GLY A 12 -10.83 -10.41 -20.38
N GLY A 13 -11.64 -9.60 -19.71
CA GLY A 13 -13.07 -9.85 -19.55
C GLY A 13 -13.78 -9.88 -20.91
N PHE A 14 -13.52 -8.90 -21.78
CA PHE A 14 -14.08 -8.87 -23.13
C PHE A 14 -13.74 -10.14 -23.88
N LEU A 15 -12.47 -10.55 -23.95
CA LEU A 15 -12.06 -11.74 -24.72
C LEU A 15 -12.65 -13.04 -24.15
N THR A 16 -12.88 -13.15 -22.84
CA THR A 16 -13.55 -14.30 -22.23
C THR A 16 -15.02 -14.45 -22.66
N TYR A 17 -15.74 -13.35 -22.89
CA TYR A 17 -17.18 -13.41 -23.22
C TYR A 17 -17.46 -13.16 -24.71
N ALA A 18 -16.61 -12.40 -25.39
CA ALA A 18 -16.71 -12.12 -26.81
C ALA A 18 -16.67 -13.42 -27.64
N SER A 19 -15.96 -14.45 -27.15
CA SER A 19 -15.90 -15.76 -27.79
C SER A 19 -17.28 -16.39 -28.07
N ILE A 20 -18.30 -16.06 -27.27
CA ILE A 20 -19.67 -16.58 -27.44
C ILE A 20 -20.35 -16.00 -28.68
N PHE A 21 -19.94 -14.82 -29.13
CA PHE A 21 -20.57 -14.09 -30.23
C PHE A 21 -19.94 -14.38 -31.60
N PHE A 22 -18.85 -15.15 -31.67
CA PHE A 22 -18.20 -15.49 -32.94
C PHE A 22 -18.63 -16.87 -33.44
N SER A 23 -19.08 -16.93 -34.70
CA SER A 23 -19.47 -18.17 -35.38
C SER A 23 -18.28 -19.08 -35.73
N SER A 24 -17.08 -18.52 -35.89
CA SER A 24 -15.87 -19.29 -36.14
C SER A 24 -15.35 -19.94 -34.85
N ALA A 25 -15.36 -21.28 -34.82
CA ALA A 25 -14.86 -22.06 -33.68
C ALA A 25 -13.40 -21.73 -33.34
N THR A 26 -12.54 -21.55 -34.36
CA THR A 26 -11.12 -21.21 -34.16
C THR A 26 -10.95 -19.84 -33.50
N VAL A 27 -11.69 -18.83 -33.95
CA VAL A 27 -11.64 -17.48 -33.39
C VAL A 27 -12.20 -17.48 -31.97
N SER A 28 -13.33 -18.13 -31.75
CA SER A 28 -13.95 -18.29 -30.42
C SER A 28 -12.99 -18.94 -29.42
N MET A 29 -12.37 -20.07 -29.80
CA MET A 29 -11.42 -20.78 -28.96
C MET A 29 -10.18 -19.94 -28.64
N THR A 30 -9.63 -19.25 -29.65
CA THR A 30 -8.45 -18.39 -29.48
C THR A 30 -8.74 -17.25 -28.50
N MET A 31 -9.88 -16.56 -28.65
CA MET A 31 -10.28 -15.49 -27.73
C MET A 31 -10.47 -16.00 -26.30
N SER A 32 -11.13 -17.15 -26.16
CA SER A 32 -11.34 -17.79 -24.86
C SER A 32 -10.02 -18.12 -24.17
N VAL A 33 -9.06 -18.72 -24.88
CA VAL A 33 -7.70 -19.03 -24.36
C VAL A 33 -6.95 -17.76 -23.95
N ILE A 34 -7.02 -16.68 -24.74
CA ILE A 34 -6.40 -15.41 -24.39
C ILE A 34 -7.03 -14.84 -23.10
N GLY A 35 -8.36 -14.85 -23.01
CA GLY A 35 -9.10 -14.42 -21.81
C GLY A 35 -8.71 -15.23 -20.57
N MET A 36 -8.64 -16.56 -20.69
CA MET A 36 -8.18 -17.46 -19.62
C MET A 36 -6.73 -17.17 -19.20
N THR A 37 -5.84 -16.95 -20.16
CA THR A 37 -4.43 -16.65 -19.89
C THR A 37 -4.28 -15.34 -19.12
N ILE A 38 -4.97 -14.29 -19.56
CA ILE A 38 -5.01 -12.99 -18.86
C ILE A 38 -5.59 -13.17 -17.44
N SER A 39 -6.67 -13.95 -17.33
CA SER A 39 -7.31 -14.28 -16.06
C SER A 39 -6.34 -14.89 -15.04
N LEU A 40 -5.61 -15.93 -15.43
CA LEU A 40 -4.65 -16.62 -14.57
C LEU A 40 -3.43 -15.74 -14.26
N TYR A 41 -2.95 -14.96 -15.23
CA TYR A 41 -1.85 -14.00 -15.03
C TYR A 41 -2.18 -12.96 -13.97
N ILE A 42 -3.40 -12.41 -13.99
CA ILE A 42 -3.86 -11.44 -13.00
C ILE A 42 -3.87 -12.07 -11.59
N TRP A 43 -4.42 -13.28 -11.45
CA TRP A 43 -4.40 -13.99 -10.16
C TRP A 43 -2.99 -14.18 -9.63
N TYR A 44 -2.06 -14.57 -10.50
CA TYR A 44 -0.66 -14.75 -10.14
C TYR A 44 -0.03 -13.45 -9.64
N ILE A 45 -0.26 -12.33 -10.33
CA ILE A 45 0.27 -11.03 -9.90
C ILE A 45 -0.33 -10.56 -8.58
N LEU A 46 -1.64 -10.75 -8.38
CA LEU A 46 -2.29 -10.38 -7.11
C LEU A 46 -1.67 -11.14 -5.94
N ALA A 47 -1.45 -12.45 -6.11
CA ALA A 47 -0.77 -13.30 -5.11
C ALA A 47 0.68 -12.88 -4.88
N TRP A 48 1.43 -12.64 -5.96
CA TRP A 48 2.80 -12.16 -5.88
C TRP A 48 2.93 -10.84 -5.11
N ASN A 49 2.05 -9.89 -5.41
CA ASN A 49 2.04 -8.58 -4.76
C ASN A 49 1.72 -8.71 -3.27
N ARG A 50 0.71 -9.51 -2.91
CA ARG A 50 0.33 -9.77 -1.52
C ARG A 50 1.45 -10.45 -0.74
N ASP A 51 2.09 -11.48 -1.32
CA ASP A 51 3.20 -12.18 -0.66
C ASP A 51 4.41 -11.26 -0.46
N ARG A 52 4.72 -10.42 -1.45
CA ARG A 52 5.77 -9.40 -1.33
C ARG A 52 5.42 -8.35 -0.27
N HIS A 53 4.17 -7.92 -0.20
CA HIS A 53 3.69 -6.99 0.82
C HIS A 53 3.91 -7.56 2.22
N LEU A 54 3.45 -8.79 2.47
CA LEU A 54 3.64 -9.47 3.75
C LEU A 54 5.13 -9.60 4.11
N ALA A 55 5.99 -9.94 3.15
CA ALA A 55 7.43 -10.03 3.36
C ALA A 55 8.06 -8.68 3.73
N THR A 56 7.67 -7.59 3.05
CA THR A 56 8.11 -6.24 3.38
C THR A 56 7.67 -5.85 4.79
N MET A 57 6.41 -6.10 5.14
CA MET A 57 5.86 -5.73 6.46
C MET A 57 6.49 -6.53 7.60
N LYS A 58 6.86 -7.79 7.37
CA LYS A 58 7.67 -8.57 8.31
C LYS A 58 9.08 -7.98 8.46
N LYS A 59 9.72 -7.63 7.35
CA LYS A 59 11.08 -7.05 7.36
C LYS A 59 11.13 -5.69 8.06
N LYS A 60 10.13 -4.84 7.86
CA LYS A 60 9.98 -3.55 8.55
C LYS A 60 9.60 -3.69 10.04
N GLY A 61 9.38 -4.92 10.52
CA GLY A 61 8.99 -5.21 11.91
C GLY A 61 7.53 -4.91 12.22
N TYR A 62 6.73 -4.54 11.21
CA TYR A 62 5.36 -4.14 11.42
C TYR A 62 4.43 -5.33 11.68
N VAL A 63 4.70 -6.43 10.98
CA VAL A 63 3.96 -7.69 11.15
C VAL A 63 4.86 -8.71 11.84
N LYS A 64 4.53 -9.04 13.08
CA LYS A 64 5.21 -10.10 13.84
C LYS A 64 4.70 -11.50 13.41
N PRO A 65 5.54 -12.55 13.51
CA PRO A 65 5.11 -13.93 13.23
C PRO A 65 3.93 -14.38 14.09
N GLN A 66 3.87 -13.95 15.36
CA GLN A 66 2.77 -14.23 16.29
C GLN A 66 1.43 -13.70 15.75
N ASN A 67 1.39 -12.45 15.29
CA ASN A 67 0.21 -11.84 14.68
C ASN A 67 -0.29 -12.62 13.46
N CYS A 68 0.64 -13.19 12.67
CA CYS A 68 0.27 -14.02 11.51
C CYS A 68 -0.42 -15.32 11.93
N ALA A 69 0.06 -15.96 12.98
CA ALA A 69 -0.52 -17.19 13.52
C ALA A 69 -1.91 -16.92 14.14
N GLU A 70 -2.01 -15.90 15.00
CA GLU A 70 -3.26 -15.51 15.67
C GLU A 70 -4.37 -15.17 14.67
N GLN A 71 -4.03 -14.41 13.62
CA GLN A 71 -5.00 -13.98 12.62
C GLN A 71 -5.14 -14.95 11.43
N LYS A 72 -4.49 -16.13 11.49
CA LYS A 72 -4.49 -17.16 10.44
C LYS A 72 -4.12 -16.61 9.05
N ILE A 73 -3.13 -15.72 8.99
CA ILE A 73 -2.65 -15.11 7.74
C ILE A 73 -1.78 -16.14 7.01
N ALA A 74 -2.16 -16.51 5.79
CA ALA A 74 -1.41 -17.50 5.02
C ALA A 74 0.00 -17.00 4.64
N GLY A 75 0.99 -17.89 4.58
CA GLY A 75 2.35 -17.53 4.21
C GLY A 75 2.52 -17.24 2.72
N ASN A 76 2.22 -18.24 1.87
CA ASN A 76 2.45 -18.22 0.43
C ASN A 76 1.14 -18.43 -0.32
N SER A 77 0.66 -17.38 -0.99
CA SER A 77 -0.60 -17.42 -1.75
C SER A 77 -0.41 -17.96 -3.17
N ARG A 78 0.81 -17.97 -3.71
CA ARG A 78 1.10 -18.41 -5.09
C ARG A 78 0.82 -19.89 -5.33
N ILE A 79 1.05 -20.75 -4.33
CA ILE A 79 0.75 -22.19 -4.43
C ILE A 79 -0.73 -22.40 -4.72
N TRP A 80 -1.60 -21.64 -4.06
CA TRP A 80 -3.05 -21.72 -4.26
C TRP A 80 -3.47 -21.22 -5.64
N VAL A 81 -2.77 -20.23 -6.21
CA VAL A 81 -2.99 -19.80 -7.59
C VAL A 81 -2.59 -20.89 -8.57
N ILE A 82 -1.48 -21.58 -8.33
CA ILE A 82 -1.03 -22.69 -9.20
C ILE A 82 -2.05 -23.83 -9.16
N LEU A 83 -2.51 -24.22 -7.97
CA LEU A 83 -3.55 -25.23 -7.81
C LEU A 83 -4.87 -24.83 -8.49
N TYR A 84 -5.30 -23.58 -8.29
CA TYR A 84 -6.47 -23.03 -8.97
C TYR A 84 -6.31 -23.06 -10.49
N SER A 85 -5.14 -22.67 -11.00
CA SER A 85 -4.85 -22.64 -12.44
C SER A 85 -4.89 -24.03 -13.03
N ALA A 86 -4.25 -25.01 -12.38
CA ALA A 86 -4.26 -26.40 -12.82
C ALA A 86 -5.69 -26.97 -12.81
N SER A 87 -6.46 -26.73 -11.76
CA SER A 87 -7.85 -27.17 -11.65
C SER A 87 -8.72 -26.52 -12.72
N TYR A 88 -8.60 -25.20 -12.90
CA TYR A 88 -9.38 -24.43 -13.84
C TYR A 88 -9.06 -24.82 -15.30
N LEU A 89 -7.79 -24.96 -15.66
CA LEU A 89 -7.39 -25.40 -17.00
C LEU A 89 -7.88 -26.82 -17.28
N THR A 90 -7.69 -27.73 -16.32
CA THR A 90 -8.17 -29.11 -16.43
C THR A 90 -9.68 -29.16 -16.66
N MET A 91 -10.45 -28.37 -15.90
CA MET A 91 -11.90 -28.22 -16.10
C MET A 91 -12.23 -27.71 -17.50
N ASN A 92 -11.57 -26.65 -17.99
CA ASN A 92 -11.87 -26.10 -19.31
C ASN A 92 -11.48 -27.05 -20.44
N PHE A 93 -10.34 -27.74 -20.36
CA PHE A 93 -9.93 -28.73 -21.35
C PHE A 93 -10.87 -29.94 -21.39
N ALA A 94 -11.29 -30.44 -20.23
CA ALA A 94 -12.29 -31.51 -20.14
C ALA A 94 -13.63 -31.06 -20.73
N GLY A 95 -14.06 -29.83 -20.42
CA GLY A 95 -15.28 -29.25 -20.98
C GLY A 95 -15.23 -29.14 -22.51
N LEU A 96 -14.10 -28.69 -23.07
CA LEU A 96 -13.89 -28.64 -24.51
C LEU A 96 -13.92 -30.03 -25.15
N TYR A 97 -13.34 -31.03 -24.50
CA TYR A 97 -13.39 -32.42 -24.96
C TYR A 97 -14.81 -32.98 -24.96
N ILE A 98 -15.59 -32.71 -23.90
CA ILE A 98 -17.00 -33.09 -23.78
C ILE A 98 -17.83 -32.47 -24.91
N ILE A 99 -17.69 -31.16 -25.13
CA ILE A 99 -18.41 -30.43 -26.18
C ILE A 99 -18.06 -31.01 -27.56
N ARG A 100 -16.77 -31.25 -27.81
CA ARG A 100 -16.31 -31.85 -29.06
C ARG A 100 -16.91 -33.24 -29.27
N ALA A 101 -16.89 -34.10 -28.26
CA ALA A 101 -17.46 -35.44 -28.33
C ALA A 101 -18.98 -35.39 -28.61
N ILE A 102 -19.70 -34.44 -28.00
CA ILE A 102 -21.13 -34.23 -28.26
C ILE A 102 -21.37 -33.81 -29.72
N ILE A 103 -20.65 -32.80 -30.21
CA ILE A 103 -20.83 -32.27 -31.58
C ILE A 103 -20.48 -33.32 -32.64
N GLU A 104 -19.43 -34.11 -32.42
CA GLU A 104 -18.97 -35.10 -33.39
C GLU A 104 -19.85 -36.36 -33.45
N ASN A 105 -20.62 -36.65 -32.40
CA ASN A 105 -21.35 -37.92 -32.28
C ASN A 105 -22.88 -37.78 -32.16
N ILE A 106 -23.40 -36.58 -31.89
CA ILE A 106 -24.85 -36.36 -31.74
C ILE A 106 -25.34 -35.52 -32.91
N ASP A 107 -26.09 -36.14 -33.81
CA ASP A 107 -26.89 -35.42 -34.80
C ASP A 107 -28.08 -34.77 -34.08
N MET A 108 -28.18 -33.44 -34.10
CA MET A 108 -29.19 -32.65 -33.36
C MET A 108 -30.64 -32.91 -33.82
N SER A 109 -30.85 -33.83 -34.77
CA SER A 109 -32.14 -34.21 -35.35
C SER A 109 -32.75 -35.50 -34.78
N LEU A 110 -32.14 -36.15 -33.78
CA LEU A 110 -32.64 -37.42 -33.24
C LEU A 110 -33.52 -37.25 -32.00
N ASP A 111 -34.72 -37.84 -32.08
CA ASP A 111 -35.65 -38.03 -30.97
C ASP A 111 -34.96 -38.69 -29.77
N THR A 112 -35.43 -38.32 -28.57
CA THR A 112 -34.91 -38.67 -27.23
C THR A 112 -34.10 -39.97 -27.13
N MET A 113 -32.77 -39.87 -27.26
CA MET A 113 -31.83 -40.96 -27.01
C MET A 113 -31.76 -41.27 -25.51
N SER A 114 -31.78 -42.56 -25.14
CA SER A 114 -31.66 -42.96 -23.72
C SER A 114 -30.24 -42.71 -23.19
N MET A 115 -30.10 -42.52 -21.87
CA MET A 115 -28.79 -42.16 -21.28
C MET A 115 -27.73 -43.27 -21.45
N GLU A 116 -28.14 -44.54 -21.53
CA GLU A 116 -27.24 -45.68 -21.75
C GLU A 116 -26.75 -45.76 -23.20
N GLU A 117 -27.62 -45.47 -24.17
CA GLU A 117 -27.25 -45.33 -25.58
C GLU A 117 -26.31 -44.15 -25.79
N LEU A 118 -26.55 -43.03 -25.08
CA LEU A 118 -25.68 -41.86 -25.13
C LEU A 118 -24.26 -42.17 -24.59
N ILE A 119 -24.17 -42.91 -23.48
CA ILE A 119 -22.88 -43.29 -22.87
C ILE A 119 -22.11 -44.29 -23.73
N THR A 120 -22.80 -45.25 -24.34
CA THR A 120 -22.16 -46.22 -25.25
C THR A 120 -21.69 -45.56 -26.54
N LEU A 121 -22.44 -44.59 -27.05
CA LEU A 121 -22.12 -43.85 -28.27
C LEU A 121 -21.00 -42.81 -28.07
N LEU A 122 -20.96 -42.13 -26.92
CA LEU A 122 -19.89 -41.18 -26.55
C LEU A 122 -18.63 -41.85 -25.97
N GLY A 123 -18.73 -43.11 -25.55
CA GLY A 123 -17.63 -43.94 -25.07
C GLY A 123 -17.09 -43.59 -23.67
N SER A 124 -16.15 -44.42 -23.20
CA SER A 124 -15.55 -44.30 -21.86
C SER A 124 -14.74 -43.00 -21.66
N GLY A 125 -14.19 -42.43 -22.75
CA GLY A 125 -13.47 -41.16 -22.72
C GLY A 125 -14.36 -39.96 -22.36
N TYR A 126 -15.62 -39.97 -22.79
CA TYR A 126 -16.61 -38.95 -22.39
C TYR A 126 -16.93 -39.04 -20.91
N VAL A 127 -17.15 -40.26 -20.38
CA VAL A 127 -17.46 -40.48 -18.97
C VAL A 127 -16.31 -40.03 -18.07
N LEU A 128 -15.07 -40.39 -18.43
CA LEU A 128 -13.88 -39.95 -17.71
C LEU A 128 -13.74 -38.42 -17.72
N SER A 129 -13.90 -37.81 -18.89
CA SER A 129 -13.81 -36.35 -19.04
C SER A 129 -14.92 -35.62 -18.27
N SER A 130 -16.12 -36.19 -18.20
CA SER A 130 -17.25 -35.66 -17.43
C SER A 130 -16.98 -35.69 -15.92
N TRP A 131 -16.45 -36.80 -15.41
CA TRP A 131 -16.01 -36.88 -14.00
C TRP A 131 -14.91 -35.90 -13.69
N LEU A 132 -13.92 -35.81 -14.58
CA LEU A 132 -12.78 -34.91 -14.43
C LEU A 132 -13.23 -33.45 -14.47
N PHE A 133 -14.15 -33.08 -15.38
CA PHE A 133 -14.82 -31.77 -15.41
C PHE A 133 -15.55 -31.47 -14.10
N PHE A 134 -16.33 -32.41 -13.57
CA PHE A 134 -17.11 -32.21 -12.36
C PHE A 134 -16.23 -32.01 -11.12
N ILE A 135 -15.25 -32.92 -10.91
CA ILE A 135 -14.34 -32.85 -9.75
C ILE A 135 -13.50 -31.57 -9.81
N THR A 136 -12.94 -31.24 -10.97
CA THR A 136 -12.14 -30.03 -11.14
C THR A 136 -13.00 -28.76 -11.11
N GLY A 137 -14.28 -28.82 -11.45
CA GLY A 137 -15.23 -27.74 -11.27
C GLY A 137 -15.46 -27.42 -9.78
N ILE A 138 -15.78 -28.43 -8.98
CA ILE A 138 -15.93 -28.28 -7.52
C ILE A 138 -14.63 -27.78 -6.88
N ALA A 139 -13.49 -28.37 -7.25
CA ALA A 139 -12.19 -27.96 -6.75
C ALA A 139 -11.87 -26.50 -7.14
N SER A 140 -12.17 -26.08 -8.37
CA SER A 140 -11.96 -24.71 -8.83
C SER A 140 -12.79 -23.71 -8.02
N ILE A 141 -14.04 -24.04 -7.68
CA ILE A 141 -14.90 -23.20 -6.85
C ILE A 141 -14.32 -23.03 -5.44
N PHE A 142 -13.90 -24.13 -4.81
CA PHE A 142 -13.29 -24.09 -3.47
C PHE A 142 -11.98 -23.29 -3.49
N LEU A 143 -11.12 -23.55 -4.46
CA LEU A 143 -9.84 -22.85 -4.65
C LEU A 143 -10.05 -21.36 -4.93
N TYR A 144 -11.07 -20.99 -5.69
CA TYR A 144 -11.46 -19.59 -5.88
C TYR A 144 -11.84 -18.92 -4.55
N GLY A 145 -12.69 -19.56 -3.74
CA GLY A 145 -13.01 -19.05 -2.40
C GLY A 145 -11.78 -18.89 -1.51
N LYS A 146 -10.84 -19.84 -1.61
CA LYS A 146 -9.55 -19.75 -0.90
C LYS A 146 -8.69 -18.58 -1.38
N LEU A 147 -8.61 -18.35 -2.69
CA LEU A 147 -7.89 -17.20 -3.27
C LEU A 147 -8.47 -15.88 -2.78
N ILE A 148 -9.80 -15.74 -2.74
CA ILE A 148 -10.44 -14.53 -2.19
C ILE A 148 -10.08 -14.32 -0.72
N THR A 149 -10.12 -15.39 0.07
CA THR A 149 -9.74 -15.32 1.48
C THR A 149 -8.30 -14.82 1.64
N MET A 150 -7.37 -15.34 0.85
CA MET A 150 -5.94 -14.97 0.95
C MET A 150 -5.61 -13.62 0.33
N LEU A 151 -6.28 -13.22 -0.75
CA LEU A 151 -5.95 -11.99 -1.47
C LEU A 151 -6.71 -10.78 -0.96
N TYR A 152 -7.91 -10.98 -0.40
CA TYR A 152 -8.71 -9.89 0.15
C TYR A 152 -8.66 -9.87 1.69
N ASN A 153 -9.08 -10.96 2.34
CA ASN A 153 -9.26 -10.96 3.79
C ASN A 153 -7.91 -10.95 4.53
N ASP A 154 -6.91 -11.67 4.03
CA ASP A 154 -5.56 -11.61 4.61
C ASP A 154 -4.86 -10.28 4.29
N GLU A 155 -5.06 -9.72 3.10
CA GLU A 155 -4.53 -8.39 2.75
C GLU A 155 -5.11 -7.30 3.67
N MET A 156 -6.41 -7.34 3.95
CA MET A 156 -7.06 -6.47 4.93
C MET A 156 -6.41 -6.59 6.31
N LYS A 157 -6.15 -7.81 6.78
CA LYS A 157 -5.51 -8.05 8.08
C LYS A 157 -4.10 -7.47 8.11
N ILE A 158 -3.32 -7.66 7.05
CA ILE A 158 -1.97 -7.10 6.91
C ILE A 158 -2.02 -5.57 6.98
N GLN A 159 -2.90 -4.95 6.20
CA GLN A 159 -3.09 -3.49 6.20
C GLN A 159 -3.58 -2.96 7.55
N SER A 160 -4.45 -3.71 8.25
CA SER A 160 -4.90 -3.34 9.59
C SER A 160 -3.78 -3.38 10.63
N LEU A 161 -2.88 -4.37 10.55
CA LEU A 161 -1.70 -4.46 11.42
C LEU A 161 -0.73 -3.31 11.15
N GLU A 162 -0.47 -2.99 9.89
CA GLU A 162 0.37 -1.87 9.49
C GLU A 162 -0.24 -0.52 9.93
N SER A 163 -1.54 -0.34 9.70
CA SER A 163 -2.31 0.85 10.09
C SER A 163 -2.18 1.16 11.57
N LYS A 164 -2.25 0.15 12.44
CA LYS A 164 -2.10 0.31 13.90
C LYS A 164 -0.74 0.86 14.31
N GLN A 165 0.30 0.67 13.51
CA GLN A 165 1.66 1.10 13.84
C GLN A 165 2.10 2.38 13.12
N ARG A 166 1.64 2.61 11.88
CA ARG A 166 1.98 3.81 11.10
C ARG A 166 0.85 4.84 11.01
N ASN A 167 -0.31 4.60 11.64
CA ASN A 167 -1.52 5.43 11.51
C ASN A 167 -1.96 5.65 10.05
N ILE A 168 -1.74 4.64 9.20
CA ILE A 168 -2.17 4.67 7.78
C ILE A 168 -3.66 4.33 7.71
N PRO A 169 -4.48 5.04 6.92
CA PRO A 169 -5.87 4.66 6.74
C PRO A 169 -5.99 3.27 6.11
N VAL A 170 -6.78 2.39 6.72
CA VAL A 170 -7.06 1.07 6.16
C VAL A 170 -8.00 1.23 4.95
N LEU A 171 -7.56 0.78 3.78
CA LEU A 171 -8.36 0.86 2.54
C LEU A 171 -9.50 -0.19 2.52
N ILE A 172 -9.32 -1.30 3.25
CA ILE A 172 -10.32 -2.36 3.40
C ILE A 172 -10.88 -2.36 4.84
N LEU A 173 -12.12 -1.90 5.01
CA LEU A 173 -12.71 -1.75 6.35
C LEU A 173 -13.32 -3.04 6.92
N LYS A 174 -13.77 -3.97 6.05
CA LYS A 174 -14.50 -5.18 6.47
C LYS A 174 -14.08 -6.41 5.66
N PRO A 175 -14.02 -7.58 6.31
CA PRO A 175 -13.78 -8.83 5.61
C PRO A 175 -14.95 -9.13 4.68
N LEU A 176 -14.65 -9.78 3.58
CA LEU A 176 -15.61 -10.07 2.54
C LEU A 176 -16.09 -11.52 2.70
N SER A 177 -17.42 -11.71 2.63
CA SER A 177 -18.02 -13.03 2.74
C SER A 177 -17.68 -13.89 1.52
N VAL A 178 -16.92 -14.96 1.77
CA VAL A 178 -16.45 -15.89 0.73
C VAL A 178 -17.62 -16.62 0.08
N VAL A 179 -18.63 -16.99 0.85
CA VAL A 179 -19.82 -17.69 0.35
C VAL A 179 -20.61 -16.80 -0.60
N ILE A 180 -20.88 -15.55 -0.20
CA ILE A 180 -21.60 -14.58 -1.04
C ILE A 180 -20.81 -14.34 -2.33
N MET A 181 -19.49 -14.21 -2.25
CA MET A 181 -18.61 -14.05 -3.41
C MET A 181 -18.71 -15.20 -4.41
N VAL A 182 -18.62 -16.43 -3.91
CA VAL A 182 -18.70 -17.62 -4.75
C VAL A 182 -20.06 -17.67 -5.44
N ILE A 183 -21.15 -17.47 -4.69
CA ILE A 183 -22.52 -17.46 -5.23
C ILE A 183 -22.68 -16.37 -6.30
N PHE A 184 -22.28 -15.13 -6.02
CA PHE A 184 -22.37 -14.04 -7.00
C PHE A 184 -21.52 -14.32 -8.25
N THR A 185 -20.36 -14.93 -8.08
CA THR A 185 -19.50 -15.31 -9.20
C THR A 185 -20.16 -16.38 -10.08
N LEU A 186 -20.87 -17.33 -9.48
CA LEU A 186 -21.63 -18.34 -10.22
C LEU A 186 -22.83 -17.73 -10.95
N ILE A 187 -23.65 -16.92 -10.26
CA ILE A 187 -24.85 -16.28 -10.84
C ILE A 187 -24.49 -15.36 -12.01
N THR A 188 -23.33 -14.70 -11.95
CA THR A 188 -22.86 -13.78 -12.99
C THR A 188 -22.00 -14.46 -14.05
N TYR A 189 -21.97 -15.79 -14.11
CA TYR A 189 -21.15 -16.55 -15.06
C TYR A 189 -19.68 -16.11 -15.08
N GLY A 190 -19.13 -15.78 -13.92
CA GLY A 190 -17.75 -15.34 -13.74
C GLY A 190 -17.49 -13.84 -13.93
N LEU A 191 -18.47 -13.04 -14.35
CA LEU A 191 -18.25 -11.61 -14.65
C LEU A 191 -17.88 -10.84 -13.38
N PHE A 192 -18.49 -11.22 -12.25
CA PHE A 192 -18.14 -10.67 -10.95
C PHE A 192 -16.70 -11.03 -10.51
N SER A 193 -16.14 -12.15 -10.98
CA SER A 193 -14.73 -12.50 -10.72
C SER A 193 -13.78 -11.46 -11.32
N TRP A 194 -14.08 -10.94 -12.52
CA TRP A 194 -13.29 -9.90 -13.17
C TRP A 194 -13.32 -8.58 -12.39
N PHE A 195 -14.52 -8.18 -11.96
CA PHE A 195 -14.68 -7.00 -11.09
C PHE A 195 -13.86 -7.14 -9.80
N MET A 196 -13.87 -8.32 -9.17
CA MET A 196 -13.16 -8.54 -7.92
C MET A 196 -11.64 -8.49 -8.07
N ARG A 197 -11.10 -9.02 -9.17
CA ARG A 197 -9.67 -8.89 -9.49
C ARG A 197 -9.28 -7.44 -9.73
N TYR A 198 -10.10 -6.68 -10.46
CA TYR A 198 -9.89 -5.25 -10.66
C TYR A 198 -9.87 -4.50 -9.33
N ARG A 199 -10.86 -4.74 -8.47
CA ARG A 199 -10.95 -4.12 -7.14
C ARG A 199 -9.72 -4.44 -6.28
N LEU A 200 -9.28 -5.70 -6.25
CA LEU A 200 -8.07 -6.12 -5.53
C LEU A 200 -6.82 -5.40 -6.05
N ALA A 201 -6.64 -5.33 -7.38
CA ALA A 201 -5.51 -4.65 -7.98
C ALA A 201 -5.52 -3.14 -7.70
N ALA A 202 -6.71 -2.52 -7.71
CA ALA A 202 -6.88 -1.12 -7.36
C ALA A 202 -6.47 -0.86 -5.90
N ILE A 203 -6.95 -1.69 -4.96
CA ILE A 203 -6.58 -1.58 -3.53
C ILE A 203 -5.06 -1.69 -3.35
N GLN A 204 -4.43 -2.71 -3.94
CA GLN A 204 -2.97 -2.88 -3.86
C GLN A 204 -2.23 -1.68 -4.45
N ARG A 205 -2.72 -1.12 -5.57
CA ARG A 205 -2.13 0.08 -6.21
C ARG A 205 -2.25 1.31 -5.31
N PHE A 206 -3.43 1.59 -4.76
CA PHE A 206 -3.64 2.72 -3.86
C PHE A 206 -2.81 2.59 -2.59
N HIS A 207 -2.78 1.40 -1.99
CA HIS A 207 -1.97 1.14 -0.79
C HIS A 207 -0.49 1.42 -1.05
N ASN A 208 0.05 0.88 -2.14
CA ASN A 208 1.44 1.11 -2.53
C ASN A 208 1.74 2.59 -2.87
N GLN A 209 0.75 3.37 -3.31
CA GLN A 209 0.94 4.82 -3.51
C GLN A 209 1.01 5.56 -2.17
N ILE A 210 0.16 5.19 -1.21
CA ILE A 210 0.18 5.75 0.14
C ILE A 210 1.49 5.41 0.84
N GLU A 211 1.91 4.13 0.79
CA GLU A 211 3.17 3.67 1.39
C GLU A 211 4.37 4.46 0.84
N LYS A 212 4.47 4.64 -0.48
CA LYS A 212 5.56 5.41 -1.11
C LYS A 212 5.60 6.87 -0.64
N LYS A 213 4.44 7.54 -0.60
CA LYS A 213 4.38 8.93 -0.14
C LYS A 213 4.78 9.07 1.32
N LEU A 214 4.44 8.09 2.16
CA LEU A 214 4.83 8.07 3.56
C LEU A 214 6.33 7.80 3.73
N ASP A 215 6.88 6.87 2.96
CA ASP A 215 8.32 6.58 2.96
C ASP A 215 9.12 7.82 2.49
N GLU A 216 8.66 8.52 1.43
CA GLU A 216 9.24 9.79 0.96
C GLU A 216 9.15 10.91 2.01
N LEU A 217 8.03 11.01 2.75
CA LEU A 217 7.88 11.96 3.85
C LEU A 217 8.84 11.64 5.00
N GLU A 218 8.95 10.37 5.41
CA GLU A 218 9.87 9.96 6.47
C GLU A 218 11.34 10.21 6.10
N GLU A 219 11.73 9.97 4.86
CA GLU A 219 13.06 10.31 4.35
C GLU A 219 13.29 11.82 4.38
N SER A 220 12.34 12.62 3.89
CA SER A 220 12.40 14.09 3.95
C SER A 220 12.52 14.62 5.39
N PHE A 221 11.80 14.03 6.35
CA PHE A 221 11.93 14.39 7.77
C PHE A 221 13.30 14.00 8.35
N LYS A 222 13.83 12.83 7.98
CA LYS A 222 15.18 12.40 8.42
C LYS A 222 16.26 13.30 7.83
N ASP A 223 16.13 13.69 6.57
CA ASP A 223 17.09 14.57 5.91
C ASP A 223 17.02 16.00 6.46
N LYS A 224 15.82 16.52 6.74
CA LYS A 224 15.67 17.78 7.49
C LYS A 224 16.26 17.69 8.90
N ALA A 225 16.05 16.59 9.62
CA ALA A 225 16.62 16.41 10.95
C ALA A 225 18.16 16.30 10.92
N LYS A 226 18.73 15.67 9.87
CA LYS A 226 20.18 15.63 9.64
C LYS A 226 20.73 17.00 9.25
N ASN A 227 20.02 17.76 8.41
CA ASN A 227 20.41 19.10 8.02
C ASN A 227 20.32 20.07 9.20
N ILE A 228 19.32 19.97 10.08
CA ILE A 228 19.26 20.75 11.33
C ILE A 228 20.40 20.38 12.28
N LYS A 229 20.79 19.10 12.36
CA LYS A 229 21.97 18.68 13.15
C LYS A 229 23.26 19.21 12.55
N LYS A 230 23.41 19.17 11.22
CA LYS A 230 24.56 19.75 10.52
C LYS A 230 24.60 21.26 10.62
N GLU A 231 23.48 21.98 10.49
CA GLU A 231 23.41 23.43 10.71
C GLU A 231 23.75 23.79 12.17
N LYS A 232 23.41 22.94 13.14
CA LYS A 232 23.84 23.08 14.54
C LYS A 232 25.30 22.71 14.80
N GLU A 233 25.93 21.91 13.93
CA GLU A 233 27.34 21.49 14.05
C GLU A 233 28.29 22.33 13.16
N GLU A 234 27.79 22.95 12.09
CA GLU A 234 28.55 23.75 11.10
C GLU A 234 28.37 25.27 11.28
N GLN A 235 27.41 25.73 12.09
CA GLN A 235 27.50 27.10 12.62
C GLN A 235 28.53 27.09 13.77
N PRO A 236 29.67 27.80 13.65
CA PRO A 236 30.45 28.11 14.84
C PRO A 236 29.50 28.85 15.76
N SER A 237 29.37 28.41 17.00
CA SER A 237 28.62 29.13 18.01
C SER A 237 29.25 30.51 18.16
N LYS A 238 28.81 31.51 17.40
CA LYS A 238 28.77 32.87 17.91
C LYS A 238 27.89 32.75 19.14
N SER A 239 28.51 32.91 20.31
CA SER A 239 27.78 32.79 21.56
C SER A 239 26.56 33.72 21.47
N ILE A 240 25.39 33.31 21.97
CA ILE A 240 24.20 34.18 22.05
C ILE A 240 24.57 35.55 22.67
N SER A 241 25.59 35.54 23.52
CA SER A 241 26.23 36.74 24.07
C SER A 241 26.87 37.66 23.04
N GLU A 242 27.58 37.16 22.03
CA GLU A 242 28.16 37.95 20.94
C GLU A 242 27.09 38.60 20.05
N GLU A 243 25.99 37.90 19.78
CA GLU A 243 24.88 38.43 18.96
C GLU A 243 24.15 39.58 19.70
N ILE A 244 23.91 39.41 21.00
CA ILE A 244 23.38 40.47 21.87
C ILE A 244 24.36 41.65 21.92
N LEU A 245 25.66 41.39 22.09
CA LEU A 245 26.67 42.44 22.11
C LEU A 245 26.66 43.25 20.82
N GLU A 246 26.64 42.60 19.66
CA GLU A 246 26.68 43.26 18.36
C GLU A 246 25.41 44.10 18.10
N LYS A 247 24.23 43.55 18.44
CA LYS A 247 22.93 44.21 18.29
C LYS A 247 22.83 45.50 19.11
N TYR A 248 23.21 45.44 20.38
CA TYR A 248 23.05 46.56 21.28
C TYR A 248 24.22 47.54 21.22
N SER A 249 25.43 47.11 20.83
CA SER A 249 26.56 48.03 20.70
C SER A 249 26.34 49.10 19.65
N ARG A 250 25.75 48.73 18.50
CA ARG A 250 25.43 49.70 17.44
C ARG A 250 24.33 50.68 17.86
N SER A 251 23.30 50.17 18.53
CA SER A 251 22.13 50.95 18.95
C SER A 251 22.45 51.93 20.09
N LEU A 252 23.31 51.52 21.03
CA LEU A 252 23.75 52.36 22.15
C LEU A 252 24.78 53.41 21.75
N ALA A 253 25.61 53.13 20.73
CA ALA A 253 26.60 54.07 20.21
C ALA A 253 25.96 55.25 19.45
N SER A 254 24.78 55.04 18.85
CA SER A 254 24.09 56.07 18.05
C SER A 254 23.07 56.90 18.83
N SER A 255 22.84 56.61 20.12
CA SER A 255 21.78 57.23 20.92
C SER A 255 22.36 57.98 22.11
N GLU A 256 22.53 59.30 21.95
CA GLU A 256 22.81 60.22 23.05
C GLU A 256 21.50 60.56 23.79
N GLU A 257 21.51 60.39 25.11
CA GLU A 257 20.48 60.72 26.13
C GLU A 257 19.07 61.11 25.64
N SER A 258 18.40 60.20 24.94
CA SER A 258 17.01 60.35 24.49
C SER A 258 16.09 59.31 25.15
N ASP A 259 14.77 59.48 25.03
CA ASP A 259 13.81 58.46 25.47
C ASP A 259 13.99 57.13 24.71
N ASP A 260 14.56 57.16 23.50
CA ASP A 260 14.92 55.95 22.75
C ASP A 260 16.03 55.15 23.43
N ARG A 261 17.00 55.82 24.08
CA ARG A 261 18.04 55.16 24.86
C ARG A 261 17.45 54.33 25.99
N LYS A 262 16.41 54.84 26.67
CA LYS A 262 15.71 54.11 27.74
C LYS A 262 14.99 52.87 27.19
N LEU A 263 14.41 52.95 25.99
CA LEU A 263 13.77 51.80 25.33
C LEU A 263 14.78 50.74 24.90
N ILE A 264 15.94 51.16 24.41
CA ILE A 264 17.06 50.26 24.06
C ILE A 264 17.55 49.53 25.32
N ILE A 265 17.70 50.24 26.44
CA ILE A 265 18.13 49.66 27.73
C ILE A 265 17.09 48.69 28.30
N ALA A 266 15.80 49.02 28.22
CA ALA A 266 14.73 48.11 28.64
C ALA A 266 14.70 46.83 27.79
N SER A 267 14.95 46.96 26.48
CA SER A 267 15.05 45.82 25.56
C SER A 267 16.30 44.98 25.83
N LEU A 268 17.44 45.62 26.10
CA LEU A 268 18.68 44.96 26.52
C LEU A 268 18.45 44.16 27.81
N PHE A 269 17.77 44.73 28.80
CA PHE A 269 17.43 44.02 30.04
C PHE A 269 16.61 42.76 29.79
N LYS A 270 15.59 42.84 28.93
CA LYS A 270 14.78 41.68 28.55
C LYS A 270 15.61 40.58 27.90
N ASP A 271 16.51 40.95 26.99
CA ASP A 271 17.37 39.99 26.29
C ASP A 271 18.45 39.39 27.21
N LEU A 272 18.98 40.18 28.17
CA LEU A 272 19.89 39.71 29.21
C LEU A 272 19.23 38.72 30.19
N GLY A 273 17.93 38.86 30.47
CA GLY A 273 17.17 37.94 31.32
C GLY A 273 17.09 36.50 30.81
N ASN A 274 17.39 36.26 29.53
CA ASN A 274 17.46 34.92 28.94
C ASN A 274 18.83 34.24 29.08
N LEU A 275 19.83 34.95 29.64
CA LEU A 275 21.19 34.44 29.83
C LEU A 275 21.43 33.97 31.28
N LYS A 276 22.45 33.13 31.48
CA LYS A 276 22.96 32.83 32.82
C LYS A 276 23.56 34.09 33.44
N SER A 277 23.40 34.29 34.76
CA SER A 277 23.82 35.49 35.47
C SER A 277 25.29 35.89 35.21
N ASP A 278 26.20 34.91 35.14
CA ASP A 278 27.62 35.16 34.86
C ASP A 278 27.86 35.70 33.44
N GLN A 279 27.11 35.21 32.45
CA GLN A 279 27.20 35.64 31.06
C GLN A 279 26.60 37.03 30.85
N ALA A 280 25.46 37.30 31.49
CA ALA A 280 24.83 38.62 31.47
C ALA A 280 25.75 39.68 32.10
N ARG A 281 26.42 39.34 33.20
CA ARG A 281 27.36 40.24 33.88
C ARG A 281 28.62 40.52 33.06
N SER A 282 29.17 39.49 32.39
CA SER A 282 30.29 39.68 31.45
C SER A 282 29.91 40.63 30.30
N LEU A 283 28.71 40.48 29.74
CA LEU A 283 28.20 41.36 28.69
C LEU A 283 28.06 42.82 29.13
N LEU A 284 27.53 43.03 30.33
CA LEU A 284 27.38 44.38 30.89
C LEU A 284 28.75 45.03 31.13
N ASN A 285 29.75 44.28 31.58
CA ASN A 285 31.12 44.76 31.73
C ASN A 285 31.74 45.14 30.37
N ASP A 286 31.49 44.34 29.32
CA ASP A 286 31.97 44.64 27.97
C ASP A 286 31.32 45.92 27.39
N LEU A 287 30.03 46.13 27.64
CA LEU A 287 29.33 47.35 27.21
C LEU A 287 29.78 48.59 28.01
N LEU A 288 30.05 48.44 29.31
CA LEU A 288 30.59 49.50 30.16
C LEU A 288 32.02 49.89 29.76
N SER A 289 32.90 48.90 29.54
CA SER A 289 34.29 49.14 29.13
C SER A 289 34.40 49.83 27.77
N LYS A 290 33.42 49.62 26.88
CA LYS A 290 33.28 50.32 25.60
C LYS A 290 32.62 51.71 25.72
N GLN A 291 32.33 52.17 26.94
CA GLN A 291 31.64 53.44 27.23
C GLN A 291 30.24 53.53 26.60
N LEU A 292 29.61 52.39 26.30
CA LEU A 292 28.27 52.34 25.70
C LEU A 292 27.16 52.41 26.76
N LEU A 293 27.51 52.10 28.01
CA LEU A 293 26.67 52.26 29.20
C LEU A 293 27.32 53.27 30.14
N THR A 294 26.51 54.08 30.80
CA THR A 294 26.94 54.87 31.96
C THR A 294 27.03 53.97 33.20
N GLU A 295 27.82 54.37 34.20
CA GLU A 295 27.91 53.64 35.48
C GLU A 295 26.55 53.48 36.16
N ASN A 296 25.68 54.49 36.05
CA ASN A 296 24.32 54.45 36.59
C ASN A 296 23.45 53.38 35.88
N GLU A 297 23.53 53.28 34.55
CA GLU A 297 22.80 52.28 33.76
C GLU A 297 23.32 50.87 34.06
N PHE A 298 24.64 50.70 34.15
CA PHE A 298 25.29 49.44 34.51
C PHE A 298 24.86 48.95 35.90
N ASN A 299 24.89 49.83 36.92
CA ASN A 299 24.51 49.48 38.28
C ASN A 299 23.01 49.13 38.37
N ARG A 300 22.16 49.83 37.62
CA ARG A 300 20.72 49.56 37.57
C ARG A 300 20.42 48.21 36.92
N LEU A 301 21.04 47.90 35.78
CA LEU A 301 20.88 46.62 35.09
C LEU A 301 21.40 45.46 35.94
N THR A 302 22.58 45.63 36.57
CA THR A 302 23.15 44.62 37.45
C THR A 302 22.26 44.32 38.65
N ARG A 303 21.67 45.36 39.26
CA ARG A 303 20.73 45.18 40.40
C ARG A 303 19.44 44.48 40.02
N LEU A 304 18.96 44.68 38.79
CA LEU A 304 17.72 44.07 38.30
C LEU A 304 17.90 42.62 37.81
N LEU A 305 19.14 42.17 37.60
CA LEU A 305 19.49 40.82 37.14
C LEU A 305 19.80 39.84 38.29
N VAL A 306 19.85 40.32 39.55
CA VAL A 306 19.96 39.51 40.78
C VAL A 306 18.56 39.11 41.25
#